data_AF-A0A7C5SK67-F1
#
_entry.id   AF-A0A7C5SK67-F1
#
_cell.length_a   1.000
_cell.length_b   1.000
_cell.length_c   1.000
_cell.angle_alpha   90.00
_cell.angle_beta   90.00
_cell.angle_gamma   90.00
#
_symmetry.space_group_name_H-M   'P 1'
#
loop_
_entity.id
_entity.type
_entity.pdbx_description
1 polymer ?
#
loop_
_entity_poly.entity_id
_entity_poly.type
_entity_poly.pdbx_seq_one_letter_code
_entity_poly.pdbx_strand_id
1 'polypeptide(L)' 'MKPSEIRKMRLEERLRKLDELRLELIKLRLQAKMGLLKDTARIRNIRRDIARILTINREERGVETTEEGSE' A
#
# COMPACT_ATOMS: atom_id res chain seq x y z
N MET A 1 -7.04 5.95 0.51
CA MET A 1 -5.89 6.81 0.17
C MET A 1 -5.95 7.28 -1.29
N LYS A 2 -5.65 8.55 -1.59
CA LYS A 2 -5.63 9.04 -2.99
C LYS A 2 -4.26 8.74 -3.63
N PRO A 3 -4.21 8.33 -4.91
CA PRO A 3 -2.94 8.08 -5.61
C PRO A 3 -1.98 9.28 -5.60
N SER A 4 -2.52 10.50 -5.73
CA SER A 4 -1.73 11.74 -5.73
C SER A 4 -0.98 12.00 -4.42
N GLU A 5 -1.52 11.53 -3.29
CA GLU A 5 -0.86 11.67 -1.99
C GLU A 5 0.30 10.68 -1.87
N ILE A 6 0.09 9.46 -2.35
CA ILE A 6 1.13 8.41 -2.33
C ILE A 6 2.31 8.85 -3.20
N ARG A 7 2.06 9.38 -4.41
CA ARG A 7 3.13 9.88 -5.30
C ARG A 7 3.99 10.99 -4.69
N LYS A 8 3.45 11.76 -3.73
CA LYS A 8 4.21 12.81 -3.03
C LYS A 8 5.07 12.29 -1.89
N MET A 9 4.79 11.08 -1.40
CA MET A 9 5.59 10.45 -0.34
C MET A 9 6.91 9.93 -0.91
N ARG A 10 7.97 9.94 -0.09
CA ARG A 10 9.24 9.29 -0.43
C ARG A 10 9.08 7.77 -0.42
N LEU A 11 9.95 7.06 -1.15
CA LEU A 11 9.94 5.59 -1.21
C LEU A 11 9.95 4.96 0.19
N GLU A 12 10.82 5.44 1.09
CA GLU A 12 10.90 4.95 2.47
C GLU A 12 9.59 5.14 3.25
N GLU A 13 8.94 6.29 3.09
CA GLU A 13 7.66 6.58 3.74
C GLU A 13 6.57 5.65 3.24
N ARG A 14 6.54 5.38 1.93
CA ARG A 14 5.59 4.43 1.35
C ARG A 14 5.82 3.00 1.83
N LEU A 15 7.07 2.58 2.00
CA LEU A 15 7.41 1.27 2.55
C LEU A 15 6.98 1.15 4.01
N ARG A 16 7.26 2.17 4.84
CA ARG A 16 6.76 2.21 6.23
C ARG A 16 5.23 2.15 6.28
N LYS A 17 4.55 2.92 5.43
CA LYS A 17 3.09 2.92 5.33
C LYS A 17 2.54 1.58 4.87
N LEU A 18 3.22 0.91 3.96
CA LEU A 18 2.86 -0.43 3.48
C LEU A 18 2.88 -1.45 4.63
N ASP A 19 3.89 -1.39 5.48
CA ASP A 19 4.01 -2.30 6.63
C ASP A 19 2.98 -2.01 7.72
N GLU A 20 2.68 -0.74 7.99
CA GLU A 20 1.57 -0.33 8.86
C GLU A 20 0.22 -0.91 8.37
N LEU A 21 -0.06 -0.75 7.08
CA LEU A 21 -1.31 -1.24 6.48
C LEU A 21 -1.40 -2.77 6.48
N ARG A 22 -0.28 -3.48 6.31
CA ARG A 22 -0.21 -4.95 6.43
C ARG A 22 -0.50 -5.39 7.86
N LEU A 23 0.07 -4.72 8.86
CA LEU A 23 -0.19 -5.02 10.26
C LEU A 23 -1.67 -4.79 10.61
N GLU A 24 -2.24 -3.67 10.15
CA GLU A 24 -3.66 -3.37 10.34
C GLU A 24 -4.55 -4.44 9.68
N LEU A 25 -4.19 -4.89 8.46
CA LEU A 25 -4.92 -5.96 7.77
C LEU A 25 -4.92 -7.27 8.56
N ILE A 26 -3.79 -7.63 9.19
CA ILE A 26 -3.70 -8.84 10.03
C ILE A 26 -4.61 -8.68 11.24
N LYS A 27 -4.55 -7.54 11.94
CA LYS A 27 -5.43 -7.27 13.10
C LYS A 27 -6.91 -7.37 12.73
N LEU A 28 -7.32 -6.78 11.62
CA LEU A 28 -8.71 -6.84 11.16
C LEU A 28 -9.13 -8.25 10.74
N ARG A 29 -8.23 -9.03 10.13
CA ARG A 29 -8.51 -10.45 9.80
C ARG A 29 -8.69 -11.29 11.06
N LEU A 30 -7.90 -11.05 12.10
CA LEU A 30 -8.06 -11.71 13.39
C LEU A 30 -9.41 -11.34 14.02
N GLN A 31 -9.75 -10.05 14.05
CA GLN A 31 -11.06 -9.59 14.53
C GLN A 31 -12.23 -10.15 13.72
N ALA A 32 -12.07 -10.28 12.40
CA ALA A 32 -13.07 -10.89 11.52
C ALA A 32 -13.29 -12.36 11.87
N LYS A 33 -12.20 -13.10 12.09
CA LYS A 33 -12.24 -14.51 12.48
C LYS A 33 -12.88 -14.72 13.84
N MET A 34 -12.72 -13.76 14.76
CA MET A 34 -13.35 -13.74 16.08
C MET A 34 -14.83 -13.30 16.04
N GLY A 35 -15.35 -12.86 14.89
CA GLY A 35 -16.72 -12.34 14.77
C GLY A 35 -16.94 -10.95 15.41
N LEU A 36 -15.86 -10.26 15.80
CA LEU A 36 -15.89 -8.95 16.47
C LEU A 36 -15.73 -7.78 15.50
N LEU A 37 -15.61 -8.05 14.19
CA LEU A 37 -15.36 -7.02 13.20
C LEU A 37 -16.64 -6.24 12.90
N LYS A 38 -16.68 -4.99 13.37
CA LYS A 38 -17.80 -4.06 13.14
C LYS A 38 -17.83 -3.48 11.73
N ASP A 39 -16.66 -3.34 11.09
CA ASP A 39 -16.53 -2.71 9.77
C ASP A 39 -15.76 -3.64 8.80
N THR A 40 -16.53 -4.35 7.98
CA THR A 40 -16.00 -5.23 6.92
C THR A 40 -15.45 -4.46 5.73
N ALA A 41 -15.90 -3.21 5.52
CA ALA A 41 -15.42 -2.36 4.43
C ALA A 41 -13.98 -1.90 4.67
N ARG A 42 -13.56 -1.78 5.93
CA ARG A 42 -12.18 -1.48 6.35
C ARG A 42 -11.15 -2.42 5.70
N ILE A 43 -11.42 -3.74 5.72
CA ILE A 43 -10.53 -4.75 5.10
C ILE A 43 -10.37 -4.47 3.60
N ARG A 44 -11.48 -4.21 2.90
CA ARG A 44 -11.47 -3.91 1.46
C ARG A 44 -10.70 -2.64 1.17
N ASN A 45 -10.86 -1.59 1.99
CA ASN A 45 -10.19 -0.31 1.81
C ASN A 45 -8.67 -0.44 2.01
N ILE A 46 -8.23 -1.14 3.05
CA ILE A 46 -6.80 -1.38 3.30
C ILE A 46 -6.16 -2.20 2.19
N ARG A 47 -6.84 -3.23 1.68
CA ARG A 47 -6.34 -4.01 0.52
C ARG A 47 -6.14 -3.12 -0.70
N ARG A 48 -7.05 -2.19 -0.96
CA ARG A 48 -6.93 -1.22 -2.07
C ARG A 48 -5.78 -0.23 -1.83
N ASP A 49 -5.61 0.25 -0.61
CA ASP A 49 -4.55 1.19 -0.28
C ASP A 49 -3.16 0.52 -0.39
N ILE A 50 -3.02 -0.74 0.05
CA ILE A 50 -1.82 -1.56 -0.19
C ILE A 50 -1.54 -1.71 -1.69
N ALA A 51 -2.55 -2.08 -2.47
CA ALA A 51 -2.40 -2.26 -3.91
C ALA A 51 -1.92 -0.98 -4.60
N ARG A 52 -2.48 0.19 -4.23
CA ARG A 52 -2.07 1.49 -4.78
C ARG A 52 -0.61 1.81 -4.48
N ILE A 53 -0.14 1.57 -3.25
CA ILE A 53 1.28 1.78 -2.89
C ILE A 53 2.17 0.90 -3.76
N LEU A 54 1.84 -0.39 -3.85
CA LEU A 54 2.63 -1.35 -4.63
C LEU A 54 2.68 -0.99 -6.12
N THR A 55 1.55 -0.53 -6.68
CA THR A 55 1.49 -0.07 -8.08
C THR A 55 2.41 1.13 -8.29
N ILE A 56 2.35 2.16 -7.44
CA ILE A 56 3.17 3.36 -7.60
C ILE A 56 4.66 3.05 -7.40
N ASN A 57 5.01 2.21 -6.43
CA ASN A 57 6.39 1.77 -6.25
C ASN A 57 6.93 1.00 -7.47
N ARG A 58 6.05 0.27 -8.18
CA ARG A 58 6.41 -0.41 -9.43
C ARG A 58 6.51 0.56 -10.60
N GLU A 59 5.63 1.55 -10.69
CA GLU A 59 5.69 2.62 -11.69
C GLU A 59 7.03 3.35 -11.60
N GLU A 60 7.48 3.74 -10.40
CA GLU A 60 8.75 4.46 -10.23
C GLU A 60 9.98 3.61 -10.57
N ARG A 61 10.02 2.35 -10.15
CA ARG A 61 11.12 1.44 -10.51
C ARG A 61 11.20 1.15 -12.02
N GLY A 62 10.06 1.14 -12.71
CA GLY A 62 10.02 0.95 -14.16
C GLY A 62 10.54 2.16 -14.95
N VAL A 63 10.49 3.36 -14.35
CA VAL A 63 11.06 4.58 -14.94
C VAL A 63 12.57 4.62 -14.80
N GLU A 64 13.13 4.13 -13.68
CA GLU A 64 14.59 4.04 -13.46
C GLU A 64 15.28 3.15 -14.52
N THR A 65 14.64 2.06 -14.96
CA THR A 65 15.21 1.15 -15.97
C THR A 65 15.25 1.72 -17.40
N THR A 66 14.65 2.87 -17.66
CA THR A 66 14.66 3.51 -18.98
C THR A 66 15.70 4.63 -19.12
N GLU A 67 16.35 5.07 -18.04
CA GLU A 67 17.36 6.13 -18.07
C GLU A 67 18.81 5.60 -18.09
N GLU A 68 19.06 4.37 -17.65
CA GLU A 68 20.41 3.75 -17.62
C GLU A 68 20.83 3.10 -18.96
N GLY A 69 20.00 3.21 -20.01
CA GLY A 69 20.25 2.61 -21.33
C GLY A 69 20.73 3.57 -22.42
N SER A 70 21.09 4.81 -22.06
CA SER A 70 21.57 5.83 -22.99
C SER A 70 22.88 6.46 -22.51
N GLU A 71 23.92 5.64 -22.34
CA GLU A 71 25.33 6.05 -22.42
C GLU A 71 26.14 5.00 -23.21
#